data_AF-A0A952BFV9-F1
#
_entry.id   AF-A0A952BFV9-F1
#
_cell.length_a   1.000
_cell.length_b   1.000
_cell.length_c   1.000
_cell.angle_alpha   90.00
_cell.angle_beta   90.00
_cell.angle_gamma   90.00
#
_symmetry.space_group_name_H-M   'P 1'
#
loop_
_entity.id
_entity.type
_entity.pdbx_description
1 polymer ?
#
loop_
_entity_poly.entity_id
_entity_poly.type
_entity_poly.pdbx_seq_one_letter_code
_entity_poly.pdbx_strand_id
1 'polypeptide(L)' 'MGACDDFDIIVVDVSLGELADQVEGNYLKQLPTGFHLQPEDVDRLRNAAAKLLAQSASFQSFIKQLR' A
#
# COMPACT_ATOMS: atom_id res chain seq x y z
N MET A 1 32.23 17.89 15.46
CA MET A 1 31.45 17.80 14.21
C MET A 1 30.55 16.59 14.34
N GLY A 2 29.23 16.82 14.39
CA GLY A 2 28.25 15.76 14.64
C GLY A 2 28.22 14.78 13.47
N ALA A 3 28.23 13.48 13.79
CA ALA A 3 27.95 12.45 12.82
C ALA A 3 26.53 12.69 12.31
N CYS A 4 26.41 13.15 11.07
CA CYS A 4 25.15 13.18 10.37
C CYS A 4 24.85 11.73 10.05
N ASP A 5 23.88 11.18 10.76
CA ASP A 5 23.37 9.83 10.57
C ASP A 5 22.85 9.73 9.11
N ASP A 6 23.41 8.78 8.37
CA ASP A 6 23.07 8.53 6.97
C ASP A 6 21.83 7.63 6.95
N PHE A 7 20.67 8.19 6.61
CA PHE A 7 19.43 7.45 6.49
C PHE A 7 19.08 7.24 5.01
N ASP A 8 18.92 5.99 4.60
CA ASP A 8 18.37 5.66 3.30
C ASP A 8 16.85 5.93 3.28
N ILE A 9 16.43 6.89 2.46
CA ILE A 9 15.01 7.21 2.25
C ILE A 9 14.52 6.52 0.97
N ILE A 10 13.55 5.63 1.12
CA ILE A 10 12.88 4.97 0.00
C ILE A 10 11.44 5.47 -0.08
N VAL A 11 11.12 6.15 -1.19
CA VAL A 11 9.75 6.61 -1.46
C VAL A 11 8.98 5.49 -2.15
N VAL A 12 7.85 5.10 -1.55
CA VAL A 12 6.91 4.14 -2.12
C VAL A 12 5.58 4.85 -2.32
N ASP A 13 5.23 5.11 -3.57
CA ASP A 13 3.91 5.58 -3.98
C ASP A 13 3.09 4.39 -4.47
N VAL A 14 1.89 4.22 -3.94
CA VAL A 14 0.94 3.19 -4.36
C VAL A 14 -0.48 3.73 -4.29
N SER A 15 -1.29 3.40 -5.30
CA SER A 15 -2.67 3.87 -5.40
C SER A 15 -3.63 2.73 -5.72
N LEU A 16 -4.83 2.79 -5.14
CA LEU A 16 -5.95 1.91 -5.52
C LEU A 16 -6.34 2.05 -7.01
N GLY A 17 -5.94 3.14 -7.68
CA GLY A 17 -6.15 3.29 -9.14
C GLY A 17 -5.28 2.38 -9.99
N GLU A 18 -4.18 1.88 -9.44
CA GLU A 18 -3.26 0.99 -10.14
C GLU A 18 -3.70 -0.49 -10.05
N LEU A 19 -4.80 -0.77 -9.34
CA LEU A 19 -5.33 -2.11 -9.23
C LEU A 19 -5.84 -2.59 -10.60
N ALA A 20 -5.39 -3.79 -11.02
CA ALA A 20 -5.82 -4.38 -12.30
C ALA A 20 -7.34 -4.54 -12.39
N ASP A 21 -7.99 -4.85 -11.27
CA ASP A 21 -9.45 -4.86 -11.16
C ASP A 21 -9.95 -3.44 -10.86
N GLN A 22 -10.32 -2.73 -11.93
CA GLN A 22 -10.78 -1.35 -11.86
C GLN A 22 -12.16 -1.23 -11.17
N VAL A 23 -12.99 -2.28 -11.19
CA VAL A 23 -14.30 -2.28 -10.52
C VAL A 23 -14.09 -2.32 -9.01
N GLU A 24 -13.24 -3.25 -8.55
CA GLU A 24 -12.88 -3.35 -7.15
C GLU A 24 -12.14 -2.08 -6.67
N GLY A 25 -11.20 -1.57 -7.45
CA GLY A 25 -10.49 -0.33 -7.12
C GLY A 25 -11.43 0.87 -6.93
N ASN A 26 -12.47 0.98 -7.76
CA ASN A 26 -13.47 2.03 -7.62
C ASN A 26 -14.38 1.82 -6.40
N TYR A 27 -14.79 0.58 -6.13
CA TYR A 27 -15.55 0.25 -4.91
C TYR A 27 -14.77 0.67 -3.65
N LEU A 28 -13.50 0.26 -3.56
CA LEU A 28 -12.64 0.55 -2.42
C LEU A 28 -12.40 2.05 -2.20
N LYS A 29 -12.32 2.84 -3.27
CA LYS A 29 -12.21 4.31 -3.20
C LYS A 29 -13.48 5.00 -2.70
N GLN A 30 -14.64 4.34 -2.81
CA GLN A 30 -15.93 4.87 -2.35
C GLN A 30 -16.29 4.44 -0.93
N LEU A 31 -15.50 3.52 -0.34
CA LEU A 31 -15.72 3.09 1.03
C LEU A 31 -15.67 4.29 2.00
N PRO A 32 -16.56 4.33 3.00
CA PRO A 32 -16.52 5.37 4.01
C PRO A 32 -15.21 5.24 4.78
N THR A 33 -14.46 6.33 4.89
CA THR A 33 -13.24 6.41 5.70
C THR A 33 -13.51 6.47 7.21
N GLY A 34 -14.76 6.19 7.61
CA GLY A 34 -15.21 6.19 9.00
C GLY A 34 -14.94 4.88 9.72
N PHE A 35 -15.08 4.89 11.05
CA PHE A 35 -14.78 3.77 11.95
C PHE A 35 -15.77 2.57 11.88
N HIS A 36 -16.63 2.51 10.86
CA HIS A 36 -17.62 1.45 10.67
C HIS A 36 -17.49 0.81 9.28
N LEU A 37 -16.32 0.26 8.98
CA LEU A 37 -16.18 -0.66 7.85
C LEU A 37 -16.69 -2.04 8.25
N GLN A 38 -17.41 -2.70 7.35
CA GLN A 38 -17.78 -4.10 7.58
C GLN A 38 -16.52 -4.97 7.52
N PRO A 39 -16.46 -6.09 8.26
CA PRO A 39 -15.29 -6.98 8.24
C PRO A 39 -14.91 -7.42 6.81
N GLU A 40 -15.89 -7.68 5.96
CA GLU A 40 -15.68 -8.04 4.55
C GLU A 40 -15.03 -6.93 3.72
N ASP A 41 -15.37 -5.67 3.97
CA ASP A 41 -14.74 -4.52 3.31
C ASP A 41 -13.29 -4.36 3.74
N VAL A 42 -13.01 -4.62 5.02
CA VAL A 42 -11.64 -4.62 5.56
C VAL A 42 -10.80 -5.72 4.92
N ASP A 43 -11.34 -6.92 4.75
CA ASP A 43 -10.66 -8.03 4.08
C ASP A 43 -10.40 -7.74 2.60
N ARG A 44 -11.39 -7.14 1.91
CA ARG A 44 -11.22 -6.67 0.52
C ARG A 44 -10.11 -5.62 0.40
N LEU A 45 -10.12 -4.61 1.28
CA LEU A 45 -9.07 -3.59 1.38
C LEU A 45 -7.69 -4.21 1.58
N ARG A 46 -7.57 -5.12 2.56
CA ARG A 46 -6.30 -5.80 2.88
C ARG A 46 -5.79 -6.60 1.69
N ASN A 47 -6.66 -7.34 1.02
CA ASN A 47 -6.30 -8.14 -0.15
C ASN A 47 -5.87 -7.26 -1.33
N ALA A 48 -6.57 -6.17 -1.60
CA ALA A 48 -6.20 -5.23 -2.66
C ALA A 48 -4.86 -4.56 -2.38
N ALA A 49 -4.65 -4.08 -1.15
CA ALA A 49 -3.38 -3.49 -0.72
C ALA A 49 -2.22 -4.49 -0.81
N ALA A 50 -2.42 -5.75 -0.39
CA ALA A 50 -1.41 -6.80 -0.50
C ALA A 50 -1.00 -7.04 -1.95
N LYS A 51 -1.95 -7.06 -2.89
CA LYS A 51 -1.68 -7.20 -4.33
C LYS A 51 -0.87 -6.02 -4.87
N LEU A 52 -1.25 -4.79 -4.52
CA LEU A 52 -0.54 -3.57 -4.95
C LEU A 52 0.90 -3.56 -4.44
N LEU A 53 1.11 -3.85 -3.16
CA LEU A 53 2.43 -3.90 -2.56
C LEU A 53 3.30 -5.05 -3.12
N ALA A 54 2.69 -6.19 -3.44
CA ALA A 54 3.39 -7.29 -4.11
C ALA A 54 3.87 -6.91 -5.52
N GLN A 55 3.11 -6.08 -6.22
CA GLN A 55 3.42 -5.62 -7.58
C GLN A 55 4.36 -4.40 -7.62
N SER A 56 4.42 -3.61 -6.55
CA SER A 56 5.28 -2.42 -6.46
C SER A 56 6.76 -2.81 -6.35
N ALA A 57 7.54 -2.54 -7.40
CA ALA A 57 8.97 -2.80 -7.44
C ALA A 57 9.74 -2.06 -6.33
N SER A 58 9.38 -0.81 -6.05
CA SER A 58 9.99 0.00 -4.99
C SER A 58 9.76 -0.62 -3.61
N PHE A 59 8.54 -1.08 -3.34
CA PHE A 59 8.23 -1.75 -2.08
C PHE A 59 8.98 -3.08 -1.93
N GLN A 60 9.05 -3.88 -3.01
CA GLN A 60 9.81 -5.13 -2.98
C GLN A 60 11.31 -4.91 -2.75
N SER A 61 11.87 -3.82 -3.29
CA SER A 61 13.27 -3.43 -3.04
C SER A 61 13.49 -3.07 -1.57
N PHE A 62 12.57 -2.29 -0.98
CA PHE A 62 12.61 -1.94 0.45
C PHE A 62 12.57 -3.18 1.34
N ILE A 63 11.65 -4.12 1.11
CA ILE A 63 11.54 -5.35 1.90
C ILE A 63 12.82 -6.20 1.81
N LYS A 64 13.50 -6.21 0.66
CA LYS A 64 14.79 -6.91 0.51
C LYS A 64 15.91 -6.29 1.32
N GLN A 65 15.87 -4.99 1.59
CA GLN A 65 16.88 -4.30 2.40
C GLN A 65 16.65 -4.48 3.91
N LEU A 66 15.41 -4.74 4.33
CA LEU A 66 15.06 -5.01 5.74
C LEU A 66 15.38 -6.42 6.22
N ARG A 67 15.69 -7.35 5.29
CA ARG A 67 15.94 -8.77 5.59
C ARG A 67 17.43 -9.05 5.65
#